data_AF-A0AAN6VKT2-F1
#
_entry.id   AF-A0AAN6VKT2-F1
#
_cell.length_a   1.000
_cell.length_b   1.000
_cell.length_c   1.000
_cell.angle_alpha   90.00
_cell.angle_beta   90.00
_cell.angle_gamma   90.00
#
_symmetry.space_group_name_H-M   'P 1'
#
loop_
_entity.id
_entity.type
_entity.pdbx_description
1 polymer ?
#
loop_
_entity_poly.entity_id
_entity_poly.type
_entity_poly.pdbx_seq_one_letter_code
_entity_poly.pdbx_strand_id
1 'polypeptide(L)'
;MGQKHSKEKNIQRIQANGHKIRPEETLNAWKVPATSEFPVPGGRPDYMWVETGGSRAGFQHMQAKGRSQQFEQAGIPQAEQREKLPILAEAHTTVGRYIGEQGKDRPIMATHIDGRVHRNAITVGSNGYVVSMNPVSSGKLKLKPGNPGVPRTDLRQGKAKGCDR
;
A
#
# COMPACT_ATOMS: atom_id res chain seq x y z
N MET A 1 -10.11 7.83 19.65
CA MET A 1 -11.44 7.19 19.70
C MET A 1 -12.18 7.11 18.35
N GLY A 2 -11.82 7.87 17.30
CA GLY A 2 -12.53 7.86 16.00
C GLY A 2 -12.22 6.70 15.04
N GLN A 3 -10.98 6.18 15.04
CA GLN A 3 -10.56 5.10 14.12
C GLN A 3 -11.32 3.78 14.33
N LYS A 4 -11.55 3.40 15.60
CA LYS A 4 -12.25 2.17 15.98
C LYS A 4 -13.66 2.14 15.39
N HIS A 5 -14.49 3.14 15.72
CA HIS A 5 -15.85 3.29 15.21
C HIS A 5 -15.96 3.29 13.67
N SER A 6 -14.98 3.85 12.97
CA SER A 6 -14.93 3.83 11.50
C SER A 6 -14.73 2.40 10.96
N LYS A 7 -13.79 1.65 11.55
CA LYS A 7 -13.51 0.26 11.18
C LYS A 7 -14.73 -0.63 11.38
N GLU A 8 -15.39 -0.60 12.54
CA GLU A 8 -16.57 -1.45 12.77
C GLU A 8 -17.72 -1.13 11.81
N LYS A 9 -17.94 0.16 11.53
CA LYS A 9 -18.94 0.60 10.55
C LYS A 9 -18.61 0.09 9.14
N ASN A 10 -17.35 0.12 8.73
CA ASN A 10 -16.92 -0.38 7.42
C ASN A 10 -17.08 -1.90 7.34
N ILE A 11 -16.74 -2.65 8.40
CA ILE A 11 -16.95 -4.10 8.47
C ILE A 11 -18.42 -4.45 8.28
N GLN A 12 -19.34 -3.75 8.97
CA GLN A 12 -20.78 -3.96 8.81
C GLN A 12 -21.25 -3.72 7.37
N ARG A 13 -20.73 -2.68 6.70
CA ARG A 13 -21.06 -2.39 5.30
C ARG A 13 -20.52 -3.44 4.35
N ILE A 14 -19.30 -3.92 4.57
CA ILE A 14 -18.69 -5.00 3.79
C ILE A 14 -19.53 -6.29 3.93
N GLN A 15 -19.97 -6.63 5.14
CA GLN A 15 -20.86 -7.78 5.38
C GLN A 15 -22.24 -7.60 4.73
N ALA A 16 -22.82 -6.40 4.81
CA ALA A 16 -24.10 -6.09 4.16
C ALA A 16 -24.03 -6.22 2.62
N ASN A 17 -22.85 -5.99 2.03
CA ASN A 17 -22.58 -6.22 0.61
C ASN A 17 -22.36 -7.71 0.26
N GLY A 18 -22.51 -8.63 1.23
CA GLY A 18 -22.38 -10.07 1.03
C GLY A 18 -20.95 -10.61 1.03
N HIS A 19 -19.96 -9.77 1.37
CA HIS A 19 -18.57 -10.21 1.44
C HIS A 19 -18.27 -10.94 2.76
N LYS A 20 -17.48 -12.02 2.65
CA LYS A 20 -16.99 -12.77 3.80
C LYS A 20 -15.80 -12.02 4.40
N ILE A 21 -16.06 -11.32 5.50
CA ILE A 21 -15.07 -10.66 6.36
C ILE A 21 -15.32 -11.11 7.81
N ARG A 22 -14.24 -11.39 8.54
CA ARG A 22 -14.23 -11.83 9.93
C ARG A 22 -13.81 -10.67 10.83
N PRO A 23 -14.76 -10.04 11.57
CA PRO A 23 -14.45 -8.87 12.39
C PRO A 23 -13.26 -9.05 13.34
N GLU A 24 -13.15 -10.24 13.93
CA GLU A 24 -12.11 -10.63 14.88
C GLU A 24 -10.73 -10.82 14.23
N GLU A 25 -10.68 -11.21 12.95
CA GLU A 25 -9.43 -11.35 12.20
C GLU A 25 -9.04 -10.08 11.45
N THR A 26 -9.97 -9.15 11.29
CA THR A 26 -9.78 -7.90 10.54
C THR A 26 -8.81 -6.99 11.28
N LEU A 27 -7.69 -6.66 10.65
CA LEU A 27 -6.75 -5.68 11.18
C LEU A 27 -7.22 -4.26 10.88
N ASN A 28 -7.63 -4.00 9.63
CA ASN A 28 -8.17 -2.71 9.21
C ASN A 28 -9.22 -2.88 8.08
N ALA A 29 -10.15 -1.94 7.99
CA ALA A 29 -11.18 -1.88 6.94
C ALA A 29 -11.56 -0.42 6.67
N TRP A 30 -11.52 0.00 5.41
CA TRP A 30 -11.70 1.38 4.99
C TRP A 30 -12.60 1.51 3.77
N LYS A 31 -13.21 2.70 3.62
CA LYS A 31 -13.91 3.09 2.40
C LYS A 31 -12.88 3.60 1.39
N VAL A 32 -13.02 3.17 0.14
CA VAL A 32 -12.17 3.65 -0.96
C VAL A 32 -12.77 4.94 -1.53
N PRO A 33 -12.04 6.07 -1.51
CA PRO A 33 -12.58 7.32 -2.01
C PRO A 33 -12.67 7.31 -3.54
N ALA A 34 -13.59 8.12 -4.06
CA ALA A 34 -13.77 8.27 -5.51
C ALA A 34 -12.52 8.78 -6.23
N THR A 35 -11.65 9.48 -5.50
CA THR A 35 -10.38 10.04 -5.96
C THR A 35 -9.20 9.06 -5.91
N SER A 36 -9.40 7.83 -5.42
CA SER A 36 -8.32 6.85 -5.37
C SER A 36 -7.79 6.54 -6.77
N GLU A 37 -6.46 6.58 -6.93
CA GLU A 37 -5.77 6.19 -8.16
C GLU A 37 -5.49 4.69 -8.23
N PHE A 38 -5.85 3.91 -7.20
CA PHE A 38 -5.53 2.50 -7.17
C PHE A 38 -6.26 1.75 -8.31
N PRO A 39 -5.52 1.14 -9.25
CA PRO A 39 -6.14 0.39 -10.34
C PRO A 39 -6.75 -0.89 -9.80
N VAL A 40 -8.03 -1.13 -10.12
CA VAL A 40 -8.67 -2.42 -9.82
C VAL A 40 -9.25 -3.00 -11.10
N PRO A 41 -8.72 -4.13 -11.59
CA PRO A 41 -9.32 -4.86 -12.71
C PRO A 41 -10.74 -5.31 -12.34
N GLY A 42 -11.72 -5.03 -13.21
CA GLY A 42 -13.12 -5.46 -13.03
C GLY A 42 -14.02 -4.52 -12.23
N GLY A 43 -13.53 -3.34 -11.85
CA GLY A 43 -14.29 -2.32 -11.12
C GLY A 43 -13.74 -2.09 -9.72
N ARG A 44 -13.84 -0.85 -9.24
CA ARG A 44 -13.32 -0.47 -7.93
C ARG A 44 -14.30 -0.87 -6.82
N PRO A 45 -13.89 -1.66 -5.81
CA PRO A 45 -14.73 -1.95 -4.67
C PRO A 45 -14.90 -0.68 -3.82
N ASP A 46 -16.09 -0.50 -3.24
CA ASP A 46 -16.36 0.64 -2.36
C ASP A 46 -15.57 0.58 -1.06
N TYR A 47 -15.17 -0.63 -0.66
CA TYR A 47 -14.48 -0.91 0.58
C TYR A 47 -13.33 -1.88 0.35
N MET A 48 -12.26 -1.72 1.12
CA MET A 48 -11.14 -2.64 1.16
C MET A 48 -10.78 -2.98 2.60
N TRP A 49 -10.16 -4.14 2.82
CA TRP A 49 -9.78 -4.58 4.16
C TRP A 49 -8.55 -5.49 4.15
N VAL A 50 -7.91 -5.56 5.31
CA VAL A 50 -6.80 -6.48 5.62
C VAL A 50 -7.22 -7.32 6.81
N GLU A 51 -7.15 -8.64 6.66
CA GLU A 51 -7.27 -9.59 7.77
C GLU A 51 -5.90 -10.13 8.16
N THR A 52 -5.85 -10.78 9.33
CA THR A 52 -4.69 -11.58 9.75
C THR A 52 -4.35 -12.58 8.66
N GLY A 53 -5.36 -13.26 8.10
CA GLY A 53 -5.21 -14.12 6.94
C GLY A 53 -4.32 -15.34 7.20
N GLY A 54 -3.72 -15.87 6.14
CA GLY A 54 -2.95 -17.11 6.14
C GLY A 54 -1.73 -17.04 5.24
N SER A 55 -1.12 -18.20 4.94
CA SER A 55 0.05 -18.30 4.06
C SER A 55 -0.19 -17.80 2.62
N ARG A 56 -1.46 -17.68 2.20
CA ARG A 56 -1.86 -17.32 0.83
C ARG A 56 -2.43 -15.91 0.68
N ALA A 57 -2.88 -15.26 1.76
CA ALA A 57 -3.50 -13.94 1.70
C ALA A 57 -3.48 -13.23 3.06
N GLY A 58 -3.55 -11.90 3.05
CA GLY A 58 -3.64 -11.08 4.26
C GLY A 58 -2.28 -10.83 4.91
N PHE A 59 -2.31 -10.39 6.17
CA PHE A 59 -1.10 -9.96 6.88
C PHE A 59 -0.05 -11.08 7.01
N GLN A 60 -0.45 -12.31 7.34
CA GLN A 60 0.49 -13.43 7.44
C GLN A 60 1.24 -13.68 6.12
N HIS A 61 0.57 -13.50 4.98
CA HIS A 61 1.20 -13.61 3.67
C HIS A 61 2.21 -12.49 3.41
N MET A 62 1.93 -11.26 3.86
CA MET A 62 2.88 -10.14 3.81
C MET A 62 4.12 -10.41 4.68
N GLN A 63 3.94 -11.15 5.77
CA GLN A 63 5.01 -11.53 6.71
C GLN A 63 5.74 -12.83 6.34
N ALA A 64 5.40 -13.48 5.22
CA ALA A 64 6.01 -14.74 4.83
C ALA A 64 7.55 -14.63 4.71
N LYS A 65 8.24 -15.78 4.78
CA LYS A 65 9.70 -15.88 4.87
C LYS A 65 10.42 -14.89 3.93
N GLY A 66 11.28 -14.04 4.51
CA GLY A 66 12.07 -13.03 3.79
C GLY A 66 11.33 -11.74 3.41
N ARG A 67 10.01 -11.65 3.56
CA ARG A 67 9.22 -10.45 3.24
C ARG A 67 9.18 -9.45 4.39
N SER A 68 9.06 -9.91 5.63
CA SER A 68 9.17 -9.08 6.84
C SER A 68 10.46 -8.24 6.84
N GLN A 69 11.59 -8.85 6.48
CA GLN A 69 12.90 -8.17 6.38
C GLN A 69 12.92 -7.09 5.27
N GLN A 70 12.15 -7.25 4.19
CA GLN A 70 12.06 -6.22 3.15
C GLN A 70 11.35 -4.98 3.66
N PHE A 71 10.31 -5.14 4.49
CA PHE A 71 9.63 -4.01 5.12
C PHE A 71 10.54 -3.31 6.14
N GLU A 72 11.33 -4.07 6.90
CA GLU A 72 12.33 -3.52 7.80
C GLU A 72 13.38 -2.69 7.06
N GLN A 73 13.91 -3.21 5.96
CA GLN A 73 14.83 -2.46 5.07
C GLN A 73 14.17 -1.23 4.45
N ALA A 74 12.84 -1.25 4.26
CA ALA A 74 12.05 -0.10 3.82
C ALA A 74 11.69 0.88 4.96
N GLY A 75 12.20 0.65 6.18
CA GLY A 75 12.02 1.53 7.33
C GLY A 75 10.81 1.22 8.20
N ILE A 76 10.24 0.02 8.12
CA ILE A 76 9.12 -0.44 8.98
C ILE A 76 9.63 -1.57 9.89
N PRO A 77 10.00 -1.26 11.15
CA PRO A 77 10.52 -2.24 12.10
C PRO A 77 9.59 -3.44 12.28
N GLN A 78 10.14 -4.64 12.41
CA GLN A 78 9.34 -5.87 12.50
C GLN A 78 8.31 -5.84 13.64
N ALA A 79 8.65 -5.22 14.77
CA ALA A 79 7.76 -5.04 15.91
C ALA A 79 6.52 -4.18 15.59
N GLU A 80 6.62 -3.26 14.63
CA GLU A 80 5.56 -2.31 14.28
C GLU A 80 4.73 -2.77 13.06
N GLN A 81 5.18 -3.80 12.33
CA GLN A 81 4.56 -4.20 11.07
C GLN A 81 3.09 -4.58 11.20
N ARG A 82 2.68 -5.20 12.32
CA ARG A 82 1.27 -5.56 12.56
C ARG A 82 0.35 -4.34 12.57
N GLU A 83 0.83 -3.20 13.05
CA GLU A 83 0.09 -1.95 13.09
C GLU A 83 0.26 -1.15 11.78
N LYS A 84 1.51 -1.04 11.29
CA LYS A 84 1.83 -0.16 10.16
C LYS A 84 1.44 -0.71 8.80
N LEU A 85 1.51 -2.03 8.56
CA LEU A 85 1.20 -2.57 7.23
C LEU A 85 -0.28 -2.40 6.82
N PRO A 86 -1.28 -2.60 7.71
CA PRO A 86 -2.66 -2.30 7.38
C PRO A 86 -2.91 -0.81 7.09
N ILE A 87 -2.26 0.09 7.82
CA ILE A 87 -2.35 1.55 7.60
C ILE A 87 -1.71 1.91 6.26
N LEU A 88 -0.55 1.32 5.95
CA LEU A 88 0.15 1.55 4.70
C LEU A 88 -0.67 1.05 3.49
N ALA A 89 -1.33 -0.11 3.60
CA ALA A 89 -2.24 -0.62 2.57
C ALA A 89 -3.43 0.33 2.35
N GLU A 90 -4.04 0.84 3.42
CA GLU A 90 -5.08 1.87 3.32
C GLU A 90 -4.55 3.13 2.62
N ALA A 91 -3.43 3.68 3.06
CA ALA A 91 -2.87 4.88 2.48
C ALA A 91 -2.60 4.71 0.97
N HIS A 92 -2.01 3.59 0.56
CA HIS A 92 -1.73 3.32 -0.85
C HIS A 92 -2.99 3.20 -1.71
N THR A 93 -4.06 2.65 -1.16
CA THR A 93 -5.31 2.41 -1.89
C THR A 93 -6.31 3.56 -1.78
N THR A 94 -6.00 4.60 -1.02
CA THR A 94 -6.88 5.78 -0.83
C THR A 94 -6.26 7.05 -1.41
N VAL A 95 -5.04 7.39 -0.98
CA VAL A 95 -4.34 8.64 -1.32
C VAL A 95 -3.04 8.42 -2.07
N GLY A 96 -2.63 7.15 -2.20
CA GLY A 96 -1.42 6.76 -2.91
C GLY A 96 -1.49 7.11 -4.40
N ARG A 97 -0.32 7.43 -4.95
CA ARG A 97 -0.15 7.68 -6.39
C ARG A 97 0.22 6.39 -7.09
N TYR A 98 -0.42 6.13 -8.22
CA TYR A 98 -0.03 5.01 -9.07
C TYR A 98 1.26 5.35 -9.84
N ILE A 99 2.28 4.50 -9.75
CA ILE A 99 3.61 4.77 -10.33
C ILE A 99 4.11 3.69 -11.31
N GLY A 100 3.34 2.63 -11.53
CA GLY A 100 3.66 1.56 -12.48
C GLY A 100 3.15 0.20 -12.02
N GLU A 101 3.61 -0.87 -12.68
CA GLU A 101 3.20 -2.26 -12.42
C GLU A 101 4.40 -3.14 -12.04
N GLN A 102 4.18 -4.13 -11.17
CA GLN A 102 5.11 -5.22 -10.90
C GLN A 102 4.60 -6.51 -11.55
N GLY A 103 5.35 -7.04 -12.51
CA GLY A 103 4.87 -8.18 -13.29
C GLY A 103 3.79 -7.74 -14.26
N LYS A 104 2.72 -8.53 -14.42
CA LYS A 104 1.64 -8.22 -15.37
C LYS A 104 0.55 -7.32 -14.76
N ASP A 105 0.17 -7.58 -13.50
CA ASP A 105 -1.11 -7.07 -12.95
C ASP A 105 -1.03 -6.65 -11.47
N ARG A 106 0.12 -6.14 -11.00
CA ARG A 106 0.28 -5.72 -9.60
C ARG A 106 0.66 -4.23 -9.51
N PRO A 107 -0.32 -3.35 -9.27
CA PRO A 107 -0.07 -1.92 -9.19
C PRO A 107 0.97 -1.58 -8.13
N ILE A 108 1.88 -0.70 -8.48
CA ILE A 108 2.86 -0.11 -7.59
C ILE A 108 2.35 1.26 -7.21
N MET A 109 2.13 1.44 -5.91
CA MET A 109 1.64 2.68 -5.33
C MET A 109 2.75 3.37 -4.54
N ALA A 110 2.81 4.69 -4.63
CA ALA A 110 3.69 5.53 -3.81
C ALA A 110 2.87 6.33 -2.78
N THR A 111 3.34 6.36 -1.53
CA THR A 111 2.78 7.20 -0.46
C THR A 111 3.91 7.82 0.35
N HIS A 112 3.60 8.90 1.07
CA HIS A 112 4.46 9.45 2.10
C HIS A 112 3.84 9.19 3.47
N ILE A 113 4.54 8.43 4.32
CA ILE A 113 4.14 8.15 5.71
C ILE A 113 5.40 8.31 6.57
N ASP A 114 5.27 8.90 7.76
CA ASP A 114 6.38 9.09 8.71
C ASP A 114 7.63 9.76 8.09
N GLY A 115 7.40 10.73 7.18
CA GLY A 115 8.49 11.44 6.48
C GLY A 115 9.25 10.61 5.44
N ARG A 116 8.78 9.40 5.10
CA ARG A 116 9.41 8.48 4.16
C ARG A 116 8.50 8.18 2.97
N VAL A 117 9.11 8.03 1.79
CA VAL A 117 8.42 7.52 0.61
C VAL A 117 8.34 6.00 0.70
N HIS A 118 7.14 5.46 0.80
CA HIS A 118 6.89 4.03 0.63
C HIS A 118 6.44 3.76 -0.80
N ARG A 119 6.97 2.68 -1.38
CA ARG A 119 6.60 2.19 -2.71
C ARG A 119 6.28 0.73 -2.58
N ASN A 120 5.03 0.37 -2.83
CA ASN A 120 4.60 -0.98 -2.61
C ASN A 120 3.79 -1.50 -3.78
N ALA A 121 4.13 -2.70 -4.22
CA ALA A 121 3.32 -3.46 -5.15
C ALA A 121 2.21 -4.15 -4.36
N ILE A 122 0.95 -3.90 -4.70
CA ILE A 122 -0.21 -4.33 -3.92
C ILE A 122 -1.13 -5.18 -4.77
N THR A 123 -1.61 -6.28 -4.20
CA THR A 123 -2.62 -7.15 -4.80
C THR A 123 -3.87 -7.12 -3.95
N VAL A 124 -4.98 -6.72 -4.57
CA VAL A 124 -6.32 -6.70 -3.97
C VAL A 124 -7.22 -7.61 -4.80
N GLY A 125 -8.00 -8.46 -4.14
CA GLY A 125 -9.03 -9.26 -4.80
C GLY A 125 -10.16 -8.36 -5.32
N SER A 126 -10.94 -8.85 -6.29
CA SER A 126 -12.08 -8.10 -6.84
C SER A 126 -13.13 -7.73 -5.79
N ASN A 127 -13.16 -8.43 -4.65
CA ASN A 127 -14.02 -8.14 -3.52
C ASN A 127 -13.50 -7.01 -2.61
N GLY A 128 -12.27 -6.53 -2.78
CA GLY A 128 -11.64 -5.54 -1.89
C GLY A 128 -10.70 -6.13 -0.83
N TYR A 129 -10.53 -7.45 -0.77
CA TYR A 129 -9.61 -8.09 0.17
C TYR A 129 -8.16 -7.87 -0.24
N VAL A 130 -7.34 -7.26 0.62
CA VAL A 130 -5.91 -7.09 0.36
C VAL A 130 -5.19 -8.43 0.56
N VAL A 131 -4.84 -9.06 -0.56
CA VAL A 131 -4.17 -10.36 -0.59
C VAL A 131 -2.71 -10.23 -0.21
N SER A 132 -2.02 -9.21 -0.73
CA SER A 132 -0.57 -9.12 -0.66
C SER A 132 -0.07 -7.70 -0.82
N MET A 133 1.05 -7.38 -0.18
CA MET A 133 1.78 -6.13 -0.36
C MET A 133 3.29 -6.41 -0.26
N ASN A 134 4.10 -5.75 -1.09
CA ASN A 134 5.57 -5.87 -1.07
C ASN A 134 6.24 -4.53 -1.30
N PRO A 135 7.30 -4.17 -0.55
CA PRO A 135 8.14 -3.04 -0.88
C PRO A 135 8.81 -3.22 -2.24
N VAL A 136 8.96 -2.12 -2.97
CA VAL A 136 9.68 -2.06 -4.25
C VAL A 136 10.85 -1.09 -4.10
N SER A 137 12.07 -1.57 -4.36
CA SER A 137 13.25 -0.71 -4.35
C SER A 137 13.28 0.22 -5.57
N SER A 138 13.78 1.44 -5.37
CA SER A 138 13.88 2.46 -6.42
C SER A 138 14.68 2.00 -7.63
N GLY A 139 15.77 1.24 -7.42
CA GLY A 139 16.59 0.71 -8.51
C GLY A 139 15.88 -0.29 -9.43
N LYS A 140 14.72 -0.84 -9.02
CA LYS A 140 13.91 -1.75 -9.83
C LYS A 140 12.77 -1.04 -10.57
N LEU A 141 12.54 0.24 -10.29
CA LEU A 141 11.51 1.04 -10.94
C LEU A 141 12.10 1.91 -12.03
N LYS A 142 11.59 1.78 -13.25
CA LYS A 142 11.85 2.75 -14.32
C LYS A 142 10.90 3.94 -14.16
N LEU A 143 11.12 4.76 -13.13
CA LEU A 143 10.33 5.98 -12.93
C LEU A 143 10.79 7.05 -13.91
N LYS A 144 9.83 7.74 -14.54
CA LYS A 144 10.13 8.94 -15.31
C LYS A 144 10.48 10.10 -14.35
N PRO A 145 11.44 10.98 -14.70
CA PRO A 145 11.70 12.19 -13.94
C PRO A 145 10.41 13.01 -13.73
N GLY A 146 10.20 13.52 -12.51
CA GLY A 146 8.97 14.24 -12.14
C GLY A 146 7.82 13.37 -11.62
N ASN A 147 7.96 12.05 -11.61
CA ASN A 147 7.00 11.17 -10.96
C ASN A 147 7.08 11.35 -9.41
N PRO A 148 5.95 11.50 -8.69
CA PRO A 148 5.93 11.66 -7.22
C PRO A 148 6.54 10.47 -6.47
N GLY A 149 6.73 9.33 -7.13
CA GLY A 149 7.49 8.20 -6.61
C GLY A 149 9.01 8.43 -6.54
N VAL A 150 9.56 9.50 -7.09
CA VAL A 150 11.00 9.84 -6.99
C VAL A 150 11.20 10.72 -5.73
N PRO A 151 11.95 10.29 -4.71
CA PRO A 151 12.32 11.17 -3.61
C PRO A 151 13.03 12.42 -4.16
N ARG A 152 12.82 13.57 -3.50
CA ARG A 152 13.46 14.82 -3.93
C ARG A 152 14.99 14.79 -3.79
N THR A 153 15.54 13.85 -3.02
CA THR A 153 16.96 13.71 -2.71
C THR A 153 17.79 13.09 -3.84
N ASP A 154 17.16 12.46 -4.83
CA ASP A 154 17.82 11.82 -5.98
C ASP A 154 17.77 12.64 -7.27
N LEU A 155 17.26 13.88 -7.17
CA LEU A 155 17.83 14.98 -7.93
C LEU A 155 19.25 15.22 -7.40
N ARG A 156 20.19 14.37 -7.81
CA ARG A 156 21.61 14.67 -7.70
C ARG A 156 21.77 16.10 -8.18
N GLN A 157 22.41 16.92 -7.34
CA GLN A 157 22.95 18.23 -7.70
C GLN A 157 23.50 18.11 -9.12
N GLY A 158 22.75 18.64 -10.09
CA GLY A 158 23.31 18.96 -11.38
C GLY A 158 24.43 19.92 -11.03
N LYS A 159 25.68 19.46 -11.19
CA LYS A 159 26.85 20.33 -11.13
C LYS A 159 26.46 21.61 -11.84
N ALA A 160 26.44 22.72 -11.10
CA ALA A 160 26.43 24.03 -11.71
C ALA A 160 27.60 24.01 -12.70
N LYS A 161 27.29 24.00 -14.00
CA LYS A 161 28.29 24.30 -15.00
C LYS A 161 28.74 25.72 -14.67
N GLY A 162 30.03 25.87 -14.38
CA GLY A 162 30.62 27.18 -14.15
C GLY A 162 30.25 28.10 -15.31
N CYS A 163 29.67 29.25 -14.98
CA CYS A 163 29.81 30.42 -15.83
C CYS A 163 31.25 30.91 -15.65
N ASP A 164 32.15 30.41 -16.49
CA ASP A 164 33.30 31.20 -16.92
C ASP A 164 32.81 32.09 -18.06
N ARG A 165 32.68 33.39 -17.76
CA ARG A 165 33.17 34.55 -18.52
C ARG A 165 32.48 35.83 -18.06
#